data_AF-A0A510IG21-F1
#
_entry.id   AF-A0A510IG21-F1
#
_cell.length_a   1.000
_cell.length_b   1.000
_cell.length_c   1.000
_cell.angle_alpha   90.00
_cell.angle_beta   90.00
_cell.angle_gamma   90.00
#
_symmetry.space_group_name_H-M   'P 1'
#
loop_
_entity.id
_entity.type
_entity.pdbx_description
1 polymer ?
#
loop_
_entity_poly.entity_id
_entity_poly.type
_entity_poly.pdbx_seq_one_letter_code
_entity_poly.pdbx_strand_id
1 'polypeptide(L)'
;MSKDFTHSVIILIITTVVVASFSLAVWVVPNILRTDDIAKGSLAKPLTALELAGRDIYISEGCHVCHTQMVRPLEPEIKRNGRANQESDDIYEFPNLWGSKRTGPDLTNLGRKYSDQWHVLHLIDPRQVVPTSIMPAYPWLFEQTLSGNAIGNKMETLR
;
A
#
# COMPACT_ATOMS: atom_id res chain seq x y z
N MET A 1 52.03 -14.03 17.03
CA MET A 1 51.08 -14.64 16.08
C MET A 1 49.87 -13.72 15.98
N SER A 2 49.92 -12.70 15.11
CA SER A 2 48.77 -11.84 14.87
C SER A 2 47.70 -12.70 14.24
N LYS A 3 46.57 -12.91 14.93
CA LYS A 3 45.40 -13.53 14.33
C LYS A 3 44.82 -12.51 13.35
N ASP A 4 45.35 -12.51 12.14
CA ASP A 4 44.84 -11.68 11.06
C ASP A 4 43.42 -12.16 10.73
N PHE A 5 42.43 -11.33 11.05
CA PHE A 5 41.01 -11.67 10.96
C PHE A 5 40.58 -11.97 9.51
N THR A 6 41.37 -11.50 8.54
CA THR A 6 41.12 -11.61 7.10
C THR A 6 41.19 -13.05 6.57
N HIS A 7 41.82 -13.98 7.30
CA HIS A 7 41.95 -15.38 6.88
C HIS A 7 40.88 -16.32 7.46
N SER A 8 40.00 -15.84 8.34
CA SER A 8 38.97 -16.68 8.99
C SER A 8 37.59 -16.45 8.38
N VAL A 9 37.10 -17.45 7.64
CA VAL A 9 35.75 -17.45 7.05
C VAL A 9 34.67 -17.32 8.13
N ILE A 10 34.88 -17.92 9.31
CA ILE A 10 33.91 -17.85 10.43
C ILE A 10 33.81 -16.42 10.96
N ILE A 11 34.95 -15.73 11.14
CA ILE A 11 34.94 -14.34 11.61
C ILE A 11 34.28 -13.44 10.56
N LEU A 12 34.59 -13.63 9.27
CA LEU A 12 33.95 -12.88 8.19
C LEU A 12 32.42 -13.04 8.21
N ILE A 13 31.91 -14.26 8.31
CA ILE A 13 30.46 -14.53 8.37
C ILE A 13 29.82 -13.82 9.57
N ILE A 14 30.40 -13.98 10.76
CA ILE A 14 29.84 -13.37 11.99
C ILE A 14 29.84 -11.85 11.87
N THR A 15 30.94 -11.24 11.44
CA THR A 15 31.02 -9.79 11.30
C THR A 15 30.05 -9.26 10.25
N THR A 16 29.90 -9.93 9.11
CA THR A 16 28.92 -9.53 8.08
C THR A 16 27.49 -9.62 8.60
N VAL A 17 27.14 -10.70 9.33
CA VAL A 17 25.82 -10.83 9.94
C VAL A 17 25.57 -9.71 10.94
N VAL A 18 26.52 -9.43 11.84
CA VAL A 18 26.38 -8.36 12.85
C VAL A 18 26.20 -6.99 12.18
N VAL A 19 27.00 -6.68 11.17
CA VAL A 19 26.90 -5.40 10.44
C VAL A 19 25.56 -5.30 9.68
N ALA A 20 25.12 -6.38 9.04
CA ALA A 20 23.83 -6.41 8.35
C ALA A 20 22.64 -6.27 9.32
N SER A 21 22.70 -6.94 10.48
CA SER A 21 21.67 -6.86 11.52
C SER A 21 21.53 -5.47 12.12
N PHE A 22 22.60 -4.67 12.13
CA PHE A 22 22.54 -3.29 12.64
C PHE A 22 21.55 -2.43 11.84
N SER A 23 21.48 -2.59 10.51
CA SER A 23 20.51 -1.88 9.68
C SER A 23 19.07 -2.24 10.06
N LEU A 24 18.79 -3.54 10.24
CA LEU A 24 17.48 -4.01 10.68
C LEU A 24 17.11 -3.44 12.06
N ALA A 25 18.07 -3.45 12.99
CA ALA A 25 17.86 -2.92 14.34
C ALA A 25 17.52 -1.42 14.31
N VAL A 26 18.25 -0.62 13.54
CA VAL A 26 18.04 0.85 13.50
C VAL A 26 16.76 1.22 12.74
N TRP A 27 16.42 0.53 11.66
CA TRP A 27 15.26 0.91 10.84
C TRP A 27 13.95 0.27 11.25
N VAL A 28 13.95 -0.94 11.81
CA VAL A 28 12.70 -1.67 12.11
C VAL A 28 12.30 -1.50 13.57
N VAL A 29 13.23 -1.64 14.52
CA VAL A 29 12.90 -1.66 15.96
C VAL A 29 12.22 -0.36 16.41
N PRO A 30 12.71 0.85 16.08
CA PRO A 30 12.05 2.08 16.52
C PRO A 30 10.62 2.23 16.00
N ASN A 31 10.33 1.75 14.79
CA ASN A 31 9.00 1.84 14.19
C ASN A 31 8.01 0.87 14.86
N ILE A 32 8.45 -0.34 15.22
CA ILE A 32 7.64 -1.27 16.02
C ILE A 32 7.30 -0.63 17.38
N LEU A 33 8.27 -0.02 18.05
CA LEU A 33 8.07 0.61 19.37
C LEU A 33 7.16 1.84 19.34
N ARG A 34 7.05 2.54 18.19
CA ARG A 34 6.20 3.72 18.00
C ARG A 34 4.80 3.41 17.48
N THR A 35 4.48 2.15 17.15
CA THR A 35 3.23 1.78 16.49
C THR A 35 2.00 2.23 17.30
N ASP A 36 2.01 2.05 18.63
CA ASP A 36 0.91 2.48 19.50
C ASP A 36 0.71 4.00 19.51
N ASP A 37 1.80 4.77 19.44
CA ASP A 37 1.72 6.23 19.43
C ASP A 37 1.21 6.77 18.09
N ILE A 38 1.59 6.12 16.99
CA ILE A 38 1.06 6.42 15.66
C ILE A 38 -0.44 6.11 15.61
N ALA A 39 -0.86 4.96 16.17
CA ALA A 39 -2.26 4.56 16.22
C ALA A 39 -3.13 5.54 17.02
N LYS A 40 -2.64 6.05 18.16
CA LYS A 40 -3.35 7.08 18.96
C LYS A 40 -3.60 8.38 18.18
N GLY A 41 -2.71 8.73 17.27
CA GLY A 41 -2.82 9.93 16.43
C GLY A 41 -3.59 9.72 15.13
N SER A 42 -4.05 8.50 14.84
CA SER A 42 -4.71 8.18 13.58
C SER A 42 -6.19 8.57 13.57
N LEU A 43 -6.64 9.07 12.42
CA LEU A 43 -8.05 9.26 12.09
C LEU A 43 -8.60 8.12 11.21
N ALA A 44 -7.76 7.15 10.86
CA ALA A 44 -8.14 6.03 10.03
C ALA A 44 -9.18 5.17 10.74
N LYS A 45 -10.07 4.57 9.96
CA LYS A 45 -11.07 3.60 10.43
C LYS A 45 -10.76 2.25 9.80
N PRO A 46 -11.01 1.14 10.53
CA PRO A 46 -10.95 -0.19 9.92
C PRO A 46 -11.87 -0.25 8.70
N LEU A 47 -11.41 -0.93 7.65
CA LEU A 47 -12.20 -1.15 6.44
C LEU A 47 -13.46 -1.96 6.77
N THR A 48 -14.57 -1.63 6.11
CA THR A 48 -15.75 -2.48 6.13
C THR A 48 -15.47 -3.79 5.40
N ALA A 49 -16.31 -4.81 5.62
CA ALA A 49 -16.19 -6.11 4.96
C ALA A 49 -16.14 -6.01 3.42
N LEU A 50 -16.93 -5.10 2.84
CA LEU A 50 -16.96 -4.90 1.39
C LEU A 50 -15.72 -4.13 0.89
N GLU A 51 -15.27 -3.12 1.63
CA GLU A 51 -14.05 -2.38 1.30
C GLU A 51 -12.81 -3.28 1.39
N LEU A 52 -12.72 -4.17 2.39
CA LEU A 52 -11.64 -5.14 2.49
C LEU A 52 -11.62 -6.11 1.29
N ALA A 53 -12.79 -6.60 0.86
CA ALA A 53 -12.87 -7.43 -0.33
C ALA A 53 -12.50 -6.66 -1.62
N GLY A 54 -12.97 -5.42 -1.75
CA GLY A 54 -12.59 -4.54 -2.87
C GLY A 54 -11.10 -4.23 -2.89
N ARG A 55 -10.47 -4.08 -1.72
CA ARG A 55 -9.03 -3.92 -1.57
C ARG A 55 -8.26 -5.15 -2.04
N ASP A 56 -8.72 -6.35 -1.69
CA ASP A 56 -8.10 -7.58 -2.17
C ASP A 56 -8.19 -7.70 -3.70
N ILE A 57 -9.30 -7.26 -4.29
CA ILE A 57 -9.45 -7.17 -5.75
C ILE A 57 -8.48 -6.13 -6.32
N TYR A 58 -8.34 -4.95 -5.70
CA TYR A 58 -7.37 -3.94 -6.11
C TYR A 58 -5.93 -4.49 -6.14
N ILE A 59 -5.59 -5.36 -5.18
CA ILE A 59 -4.30 -6.06 -5.15
C ILE A 59 -4.22 -7.10 -6.27
N SER A 60 -5.22 -7.98 -6.42
CA SER A 60 -5.20 -9.08 -7.38
C SER A 60 -5.18 -8.59 -8.84
N GLU A 61 -5.86 -7.48 -9.11
CA GLU A 61 -5.91 -6.83 -10.43
C GLU A 61 -4.67 -5.98 -10.74
N GLY A 62 -3.72 -5.89 -9.80
CA GLY A 62 -2.45 -5.19 -9.99
C GLY A 62 -2.59 -3.67 -10.10
N CYS A 63 -3.68 -3.07 -9.59
CA CYS A 63 -3.92 -1.63 -9.70
C CYS A 63 -2.76 -0.80 -9.10
N HIS A 64 -2.18 -1.29 -8.01
CA HIS A 64 -1.01 -0.73 -7.32
C HIS A 64 0.27 -0.63 -8.19
N VAL A 65 0.33 -1.35 -9.32
CA VAL A 65 1.46 -1.28 -10.27
C VAL A 65 1.43 0.02 -11.08
N CYS A 66 0.22 0.58 -11.28
CA CYS A 66 0.00 1.80 -12.05
C CYS A 66 -0.34 3.01 -11.18
N HIS A 67 -0.96 2.77 -10.03
CA HIS A 67 -1.50 3.80 -9.14
C HIS A 67 -0.81 3.77 -7.79
N THR A 68 -0.39 4.94 -7.33
CA THR A 68 0.13 5.11 -5.96
C THR A 68 -0.97 5.50 -5.00
N GLN A 69 -0.83 5.09 -3.75
CA GLN A 69 -1.57 5.64 -2.61
C GLN A 69 -0.60 6.32 -1.64
N MET A 70 0.20 7.26 -2.16
CA MET A 70 1.15 8.02 -1.34
C MET A 70 1.42 9.41 -1.93
N VAL A 71 0.70 10.42 -1.45
CA VAL A 71 0.94 11.83 -1.76
C VAL A 71 2.12 12.36 -0.95
N ARG A 72 3.17 12.78 -1.65
CA ARG A 72 4.38 13.35 -1.06
C ARG A 72 4.15 14.78 -0.56
N PRO A 73 4.88 15.26 0.46
CA PRO A 73 4.76 16.62 0.99
C PRO A 73 5.47 17.67 0.11
N LEU A 74 5.08 17.72 -1.16
CA LEU A 74 5.56 18.70 -2.13
C LEU A 74 4.37 19.54 -2.61
N GLU A 75 4.55 20.85 -2.74
CA GLU A 75 3.46 21.75 -3.12
C GLU A 75 2.73 21.34 -4.42
N PRO A 76 3.42 20.94 -5.51
CA PRO A 76 2.74 20.49 -6.73
C PRO A 76 1.96 19.18 -6.57
N GLU A 77 2.46 18.27 -5.71
CA GLU A 77 1.77 17.02 -5.38
C GLU A 77 0.49 17.29 -4.61
N ILE A 78 0.57 18.18 -3.62
CA ILE A 78 -0.55 18.55 -2.77
C ILE A 78 -1.64 19.24 -3.59
N LYS A 79 -1.27 20.19 -4.46
CA LYS A 79 -2.22 20.88 -5.35
C LYS A 79 -2.96 19.92 -6.28
N ARG A 80 -2.30 18.84 -6.73
CA ARG A 80 -2.88 17.87 -7.66
C ARG A 80 -3.70 16.78 -6.96
N ASN A 81 -3.18 16.26 -5.85
CA ASN A 81 -3.65 15.02 -5.23
C ASN A 81 -4.21 15.20 -3.81
N GLY A 82 -4.25 16.41 -3.26
CA GLY A 82 -4.78 16.68 -1.92
C GLY A 82 -3.72 16.62 -0.81
N ARG A 83 -4.14 16.37 0.45
CA ARG A 83 -3.24 16.37 1.60
C ARG A 83 -2.12 15.33 1.43
N ALA A 84 -0.90 15.67 1.86
CA ALA A 84 0.19 14.70 1.96
C ALA A 84 -0.12 13.61 3.00
N ASN A 85 0.27 12.37 2.70
CA ASN A 85 0.09 11.25 3.63
C ASN A 85 0.91 11.47 4.90
N GLN A 86 0.36 10.97 5.99
CA GLN A 86 1.03 10.76 7.27
C GLN A 86 1.13 9.26 7.53
N GLU A 87 2.11 8.87 8.34
CA GLU A 87 2.31 7.48 8.75
C GLU A 87 1.05 6.87 9.40
N SER A 88 0.27 7.70 10.09
CA SER A 88 -0.97 7.28 10.75
C SER A 88 -2.15 7.02 9.79
N ASP A 89 -2.06 7.39 8.50
CA ASP A 89 -3.16 7.23 7.56
C ASP A 89 -3.36 5.77 7.13
N ASP A 90 -2.30 4.97 7.13
CA ASP A 90 -2.26 3.61 6.57
C ASP A 90 -2.10 2.52 7.65
N ILE A 91 -2.48 2.79 8.90
CA ILE A 91 -2.29 1.86 10.04
C ILE A 91 -3.06 0.54 9.91
N TYR A 92 -4.10 0.49 9.05
CA TYR A 92 -4.90 -0.72 8.78
C TYR A 92 -4.53 -1.36 7.42
N GLU A 93 -3.50 -0.88 6.74
CA GLU A 93 -3.11 -1.34 5.41
C GLU A 93 -2.10 -2.50 5.50
N PHE A 94 -2.60 -3.73 5.40
CA PHE A 94 -1.78 -4.94 5.42
C PHE A 94 -1.97 -5.77 4.14
N PRO A 95 -0.97 -5.88 3.25
CA PRO A 95 0.28 -5.10 3.21
C PRO A 95 0.02 -3.66 2.74
N ASN A 96 0.93 -2.72 3.02
CA ASN A 96 0.78 -1.34 2.55
C ASN A 96 0.61 -1.25 1.02
N LEU A 97 -0.17 -0.27 0.56
CA LEU A 97 -0.45 -0.03 -0.86
C LEU A 97 0.27 1.23 -1.39
N TRP A 98 1.40 1.57 -0.77
CA TRP A 98 2.24 2.65 -1.28
C TRP A 98 2.82 2.22 -2.63
N GLY A 99 2.34 2.84 -3.70
CA GLY A 99 2.81 2.50 -5.03
C GLY A 99 4.25 3.00 -5.25
N SER A 100 4.98 2.30 -6.11
CA SER A 100 6.34 2.64 -6.53
C SER A 100 6.40 3.36 -7.88
N LYS A 101 5.30 3.37 -8.62
CA LYS A 101 5.19 3.93 -9.97
C LYS A 101 3.84 4.61 -10.19
N ARG A 102 3.83 5.69 -10.97
CA ARG A 102 2.62 6.39 -11.42
C ARG A 102 2.51 6.37 -12.93
N THR A 103 1.79 5.37 -13.42
CA THR A 103 1.28 5.36 -14.80
C THR A 103 -0.09 6.02 -14.85
N GLY A 104 -0.93 5.77 -13.84
CA GLY A 104 -2.14 6.52 -13.56
C GLY A 104 -1.96 7.53 -12.41
N PRO A 105 -2.99 8.33 -12.10
CA PRO A 105 -2.97 9.28 -10.98
C PRO A 105 -2.84 8.59 -9.62
N ASP A 106 -2.43 9.35 -8.61
CA ASP A 106 -2.45 8.89 -7.21
C ASP A 106 -3.91 8.79 -6.72
N LEU A 107 -4.20 7.75 -5.93
CA LEU A 107 -5.56 7.43 -5.46
C LEU A 107 -5.78 7.68 -3.96
N THR A 108 -4.78 8.18 -3.22
CA THR A 108 -4.86 8.33 -1.75
C THR A 108 -6.09 9.12 -1.31
N ASN A 109 -6.27 10.32 -1.88
CA ASN A 109 -7.33 11.24 -1.47
C ASN A 109 -8.48 11.27 -2.49
N LEU A 110 -8.77 10.14 -3.14
CA LEU A 110 -9.82 10.08 -4.14
C LEU A 110 -11.21 10.33 -3.54
N GLY A 111 -11.48 9.74 -2.37
CA GLY A 111 -12.74 9.92 -1.63
C GLY A 111 -13.97 9.80 -2.54
N ARG A 112 -14.84 10.82 -2.51
CA ARG A 112 -16.02 10.95 -3.40
C ARG A 112 -15.82 11.94 -4.54
N LYS A 113 -14.58 12.11 -5.01
CA LYS A 113 -14.27 13.02 -6.15
C LYS A 113 -15.01 12.60 -7.42
N TYR A 114 -15.25 11.30 -7.59
CA TYR A 114 -16.04 10.72 -8.67
C TYR A 114 -17.24 9.97 -8.08
N SER A 115 -18.32 9.85 -8.85
CA SER A 115 -19.49 9.06 -8.45
C SER A 115 -19.23 7.56 -8.66
N ASP A 116 -19.95 6.72 -7.94
CA ASP A 116 -19.89 5.26 -8.11
C ASP A 116 -20.18 4.86 -9.57
N GLN A 117 -21.15 5.52 -10.21
CA GLN A 117 -21.45 5.36 -11.64
C GLN A 117 -20.24 5.63 -12.53
N TRP A 118 -19.47 6.69 -12.23
CA TRP A 118 -18.25 7.00 -12.98
C TRP A 118 -17.21 5.91 -12.80
N HIS A 119 -17.03 5.40 -11.56
CA HIS A 119 -16.12 4.28 -11.30
C HIS A 119 -16.51 3.02 -12.06
N VAL A 120 -17.80 2.70 -12.12
CA VAL A 120 -18.31 1.56 -12.91
C VAL A 120 -17.95 1.72 -14.38
N LEU A 121 -18.31 2.85 -14.99
CA LEU A 121 -18.02 3.10 -16.41
C LEU A 121 -16.51 3.11 -16.70
N HIS A 122 -15.72 3.73 -15.82
CA HIS A 122 -14.27 3.78 -15.94
C HIS A 122 -13.63 2.39 -15.83
N LEU A 123 -14.11 1.52 -14.94
CA LEU A 123 -13.55 0.18 -14.79
C LEU A 123 -13.99 -0.75 -15.93
N ILE A 124 -15.22 -0.63 -16.44
CA ILE A 124 -15.68 -1.40 -17.61
C ILE A 124 -14.85 -1.04 -18.83
N ASP A 125 -14.71 0.26 -19.13
CA ASP A 125 -13.94 0.74 -20.27
C ASP A 125 -13.40 2.15 -19.98
N PRO A 126 -12.15 2.28 -19.53
CA PRO A 126 -11.56 3.58 -19.17
C PRO A 126 -11.60 4.59 -20.32
N ARG A 127 -11.58 4.12 -21.58
CA ARG A 127 -11.57 4.98 -22.76
C ARG A 127 -12.93 5.61 -23.05
N GLN A 128 -14.03 5.11 -22.48
CA GLN A 128 -15.35 5.73 -22.63
C GLN A 128 -15.45 7.06 -21.88
N VAL A 129 -14.79 7.17 -20.73
CA VAL A 129 -14.83 8.38 -19.89
C VAL A 129 -13.55 9.21 -19.99
N VAL A 130 -12.43 8.59 -20.35
CA VAL A 130 -11.14 9.24 -20.58
C VAL A 130 -10.54 8.66 -21.87
N PRO A 131 -10.80 9.27 -23.05
CA PRO A 131 -10.42 8.71 -24.36
C PRO A 131 -8.92 8.41 -24.53
N THR A 132 -8.06 9.13 -23.80
CA THR A 132 -6.60 8.96 -23.83
C THR A 132 -6.09 8.00 -22.75
N SER A 133 -6.97 7.32 -22.01
CA SER A 133 -6.58 6.40 -20.95
C SER A 133 -5.84 5.18 -21.50
N ILE A 134 -4.70 4.89 -20.88
CA ILE A 134 -3.92 3.67 -21.11
C ILE A 134 -4.23 2.58 -20.08
N MET A 135 -5.19 2.82 -19.19
CA MET A 135 -5.61 1.83 -18.20
C MET A 135 -6.29 0.63 -18.89
N PRO A 136 -5.99 -0.62 -18.49
CA PRO A 136 -6.73 -1.79 -18.93
C PRO A 136 -8.22 -1.72 -18.57
N ALA A 137 -9.06 -2.41 -19.33
CA ALA A 137 -10.47 -2.58 -18.99
C ALA A 137 -10.64 -3.80 -18.07
N TYR A 138 -11.57 -3.71 -17.11
CA TYR A 138 -11.88 -4.74 -16.10
C TYR A 138 -13.38 -5.14 -16.12
N PRO A 139 -13.98 -5.48 -17.28
CA PRO A 139 -15.41 -5.77 -17.37
C PRO A 139 -15.84 -6.99 -16.53
N TRP A 140 -14.92 -7.95 -16.32
CA TRP A 140 -15.18 -9.16 -15.54
C TRP A 140 -15.50 -8.89 -14.07
N LEU A 141 -15.16 -7.71 -13.53
CA LEU A 141 -15.55 -7.33 -12.17
C LEU A 141 -17.08 -7.18 -12.02
N PHE A 142 -17.79 -6.98 -13.13
CA PHE A 142 -19.24 -6.81 -13.16
C PHE A 142 -20.00 -8.09 -13.55
N GLU A 143 -19.27 -9.14 -13.93
CA GLU A 143 -19.82 -10.45 -14.28
C GLU A 143 -19.71 -11.44 -13.11
N GLN A 144 -18.82 -11.16 -12.17
CA GLN A 144 -18.52 -12.02 -11.01
C GLN A 144 -19.29 -11.59 -9.77
N THR A 145 -19.66 -12.56 -8.94
CA THR A 145 -20.30 -12.32 -7.65
C THR A 145 -19.36 -12.67 -6.51
N LEU A 146 -19.33 -11.81 -5.49
CA LEU A 146 -18.51 -12.02 -4.31
C LEU A 146 -19.17 -13.04 -3.38
N SER A 147 -18.50 -14.17 -3.13
CA SER A 147 -19.06 -15.27 -2.32
C SER A 147 -19.13 -14.96 -0.82
N GLY A 148 -18.32 -14.02 -0.31
CA GLY A 148 -18.32 -13.60 1.09
C GLY A 148 -17.69 -14.56 2.10
N ASN A 149 -17.59 -15.86 1.78
CA ASN A 149 -17.21 -16.93 2.72
C ASN A 149 -15.86 -16.70 3.44
N ALA A 150 -14.88 -16.07 2.78
CA ALA A 150 -13.55 -15.85 3.35
C ALA A 150 -13.41 -14.50 4.08
N ILE A 151 -14.36 -13.57 3.94
CA ILE A 151 -14.20 -12.19 4.43
C ILE A 151 -14.21 -12.16 5.96
N GLY A 152 -15.04 -12.98 6.61
CA GLY A 152 -15.10 -13.06 8.07
C GLY A 152 -13.74 -13.41 8.69
N ASN A 153 -13.11 -14.49 8.21
CA ASN A 153 -11.80 -14.92 8.69
C ASN A 153 -10.70 -13.87 8.43
N LYS A 154 -10.77 -13.16 7.29
CA LYS A 154 -9.82 -12.07 6.98
C LYS A 154 -9.98 -10.90 7.93
N MET A 155 -11.22 -10.47 8.19
CA MET A 155 -11.51 -9.41 9.16
C MET A 155 -11.03 -9.79 10.57
N GLU A 156 -11.18 -11.05 10.97
CA GLU A 156 -10.68 -11.54 12.25
C GLU A 156 -9.15 -11.53 12.34
N THR A 157 -8.47 -11.85 11.24
CA THR A 157 -6.99 -11.82 11.17
C THR A 157 -6.43 -10.40 11.26
N LEU A 158 -7.20 -9.39 10.84
CA LEU A 158 -6.80 -7.97 10.83
C LEU A 158 -7.23 -7.20 12.09
N ARG A 159 -7.84 -7.88 13.07
CA ARG A 159 -8.19 -7.30 14.38
C ARG A 159 -7.01 -7.34 15.33
#